data_AF-A0A1B6IP54-F1
#
_entry.id   AF-A0A1B6IP54-F1
#
_cell.length_a   1.000
_cell.length_b   1.000
_cell.length_c   1.000
_cell.angle_alpha   90.00
_cell.angle_beta   90.00
_cell.angle_gamma   90.00
#
_symmetry.space_group_name_H-M   'P 1'
#
loop_
_entity.id
_entity.type
_entity.pdbx_description
1 polymer ?
#
loop_
_entity_poly.entity_id
_entity_poly.type
_entity_poly.pdbx_seq_one_letter_code
_entity_poly.pdbx_strand_id
1 'polypeptide(L)'
;VSWFGFGISVMSLVLTPLLPESPLWLLSRGRAEEALQALQRLRGASDPEQVKEELDSFSSRASDKQQTTSWLSTFHNLRKPQAYKPLLFLNIFFLFTQLSGIAVTINFGVSFVQNAGIEGQTYIIALGLALMRMLSTFLTTWVCSIYGKRIPCLVTGVISTLLIAMITLSVTP
;
A
#
# COMPACT_ATOMS: atom_id res chain seq x y z
N VAL A 1 -12.13 -16.62 -16.86
CA VAL A 1 -11.24 -15.63 -16.19
C VAL A 1 -11.39 -14.23 -16.79
N SER A 2 -11.31 -14.05 -18.12
CA SER A 2 -11.41 -12.72 -18.76
C SER A 2 -12.73 -11.96 -18.49
N TRP A 3 -13.87 -12.66 -18.46
CA TRP A 3 -15.18 -12.07 -18.15
C TRP A 3 -15.29 -11.53 -16.71
N PHE A 4 -14.64 -12.20 -15.75
CA PHE A 4 -14.59 -11.74 -14.36
C PHE A 4 -13.77 -10.45 -14.22
N GLY A 5 -12.64 -10.36 -14.94
CA GLY A 5 -11.83 -9.14 -14.98
C GLY A 5 -12.60 -7.97 -15.57
N PHE A 6 -13.32 -8.19 -16.67
CA PHE A 6 -14.16 -7.17 -17.28
C PHE A 6 -15.26 -6.68 -16.33
N GLY A 7 -15.92 -7.59 -15.61
CA GLY A 7 -16.93 -7.24 -14.61
C GLY A 7 -16.39 -6.33 -13.51
N ILE A 8 -15.20 -6.61 -12.98
CA ILE A 8 -14.55 -5.77 -11.95
C ILE A 8 -14.24 -4.38 -12.49
N SER A 9 -13.70 -4.29 -13.71
CA SER A 9 -13.40 -3.01 -14.35
C SER A 9 -14.66 -2.17 -14.59
N VAL A 10 -15.73 -2.76 -15.12
CA VAL A 10 -17.01 -2.07 -15.31
C VAL A 10 -17.58 -1.61 -13.97
N MET A 11 -17.55 -2.47 -12.95
CA MET A 11 -17.99 -2.10 -11.61
C MET A 11 -17.20 -0.92 -11.05
N SER A 12 -15.87 -0.90 -11.18
CA SER A 12 -15.05 0.22 -10.73
C SER A 12 -15.38 1.53 -11.46
N LEU A 13 -15.69 1.46 -12.75
CA LEU A 13 -16.03 2.62 -13.56
C LEU A 13 -17.37 3.23 -13.15
N VAL A 14 -18.34 2.38 -12.81
CA VAL A 14 -19.66 2.82 -12.31
C VAL A 14 -19.57 3.35 -10.88
N LEU A 15 -18.67 2.80 -10.04
CA LEU A 15 -18.51 3.23 -8.65
C LEU A 15 -17.74 4.54 -8.49
N THR A 16 -16.77 4.82 -9.37
CA THR A 16 -15.93 6.02 -9.32
C THR A 16 -16.73 7.34 -9.20
N PRO A 17 -17.78 7.61 -9.99
CA PRO A 17 -18.56 8.85 -9.88
C PRO A 17 -19.40 8.96 -8.59
N LEU A 18 -19.60 7.87 -7.84
CA LEU A 18 -20.30 7.90 -6.55
C LEU A 18 -19.39 8.33 -5.39
N LEU A 19 -18.06 8.23 -5.56
CA LEU A 19 -17.11 8.65 -4.52
C LEU A 19 -16.94 10.17 -4.55
N PRO A 20 -16.90 10.83 -3.36
CA PRO A 20 -16.57 12.24 -3.31
C PRO A 20 -15.15 12.46 -3.82
N GLU A 21 -14.97 13.55 -4.58
CA GLU A 21 -13.66 13.99 -5.03
C GLU A 21 -12.72 14.25 -3.85
N SER A 22 -11.41 14.07 -4.08
CA SER A 22 -10.42 14.24 -3.01
C SER A 22 -10.46 15.68 -2.45
N PRO A 23 -10.71 15.87 -1.13
CA PRO A 23 -10.84 17.20 -0.54
C PRO A 23 -9.55 18.03 -0.67
N LEU A 24 -8.39 17.37 -0.68
CA LEU A 24 -7.10 18.02 -0.92
C LEU A 24 -6.96 18.56 -2.35
N TRP A 25 -7.52 17.85 -3.34
CA TRP A 25 -7.53 18.32 -4.72
C TRP A 25 -8.47 19.53 -4.89
N LEU A 26 -9.65 19.49 -4.27
CA LEU A 26 -10.60 20.61 -4.27
C LEU A 26 -10.00 21.85 -3.60
N LEU A 27 -9.30 21.68 -2.47
CA LEU A 27 -8.55 22.76 -1.81
C LEU A 27 -7.46 23.34 -2.73
N SER A 28 -6.70 22.49 -3.42
CA SER A 28 -5.67 22.96 -4.37
C SER A 28 -6.23 23.72 -5.57
N ARG A 29 -7.54 23.59 -5.87
CA ARG A 29 -8.22 24.35 -6.93
C ARG A 29 -8.94 25.59 -6.41
N GLY A 30 -8.81 25.91 -5.11
CA GLY A 30 -9.49 27.03 -4.47
C GLY A 30 -10.98 26.80 -4.19
N ARG A 31 -11.47 25.56 -4.33
CA ARG A 31 -12.88 25.19 -4.10
C ARG A 31 -13.07 24.73 -2.65
N ALA A 32 -12.91 25.64 -1.70
CA ALA A 32 -12.94 25.33 -0.26
C ALA A 32 -14.30 24.79 0.22
N GLU A 33 -15.40 25.36 -0.27
CA GLU A 33 -16.76 24.97 0.14
C GLU A 33 -17.09 23.52 -0.26
N GLU A 34 -16.69 23.12 -1.47
CA GLU A 34 -16.87 21.75 -1.94
C GLU A 34 -15.94 20.77 -1.24
N ALA A 35 -14.72 21.21 -0.88
CA ALA A 35 -13.80 20.40 -0.10
C ALA A 35 -14.38 20.11 1.29
N LEU A 36 -15.06 21.08 1.91
CA LEU A 36 -15.76 20.91 3.18
C LEU A 36 -16.89 19.87 3.04
N GLN A 37 -17.75 20.00 2.03
CA GLN A 37 -18.83 19.04 1.78
C GLN A 37 -18.32 17.62 1.49
N ALA A 38 -17.23 17.50 0.72
CA ALA A 38 -16.59 16.21 0.44
C ALA A 38 -16.00 15.59 1.73
N LEU A 39 -15.35 16.39 2.58
CA LEU A 39 -14.78 15.93 3.84
C LEU A 39 -15.86 15.54 4.85
N GLN A 40 -16.98 16.28 4.91
CA GLN A 40 -18.16 15.90 5.70
C GLN A 40 -18.76 14.57 5.23
N ARG A 41 -18.91 14.36 3.92
CA ARG A 41 -19.38 13.07 3.38
C ARG A 41 -18.43 11.92 3.72
N LEU A 42 -17.12 12.16 3.74
CA LEU A 42 -16.12 11.13 4.03
C LEU A 42 -16.05 10.77 5.53
N ARG A 43 -16.21 11.76 6.43
CA ARG A 43 -16.21 11.56 7.89
C ARG A 43 -17.58 11.15 8.47
N GLY A 44 -18.66 11.35 7.73
CA GLY A 44 -20.02 11.05 8.19
C GLY A 44 -20.52 12.05 9.24
N ALA A 45 -21.21 11.58 10.28
CA ALA A 45 -21.82 12.39 11.35
C ALA A 45 -20.80 13.00 12.35
N SER A 46 -19.70 13.53 11.85
CA SER A 46 -18.72 14.26 12.64
C SER A 46 -19.14 15.73 12.80
N ASP A 47 -18.75 16.34 13.91
CA ASP A 47 -19.07 17.73 14.21
C ASP A 47 -18.54 18.67 13.10
N PRO A 48 -19.39 19.50 12.47
CA PRO A 48 -18.97 20.39 11.39
C PRO A 48 -17.81 21.31 11.77
N GLU A 49 -17.63 21.67 13.04
CA GLU A 49 -16.50 22.47 13.49
C GLU A 49 -15.16 21.72 13.42
N GLN A 50 -15.13 20.44 13.81
CA GLN A 50 -13.91 19.62 13.72
C GLN A 50 -13.47 19.37 12.28
N VAL A 51 -14.44 19.23 11.37
CA VAL A 51 -14.18 19.07 9.93
C VAL A 51 -13.59 20.36 9.34
N LYS A 52 -14.06 21.52 9.80
CA LYS A 52 -13.56 22.82 9.35
C LYS A 52 -12.14 23.09 9.86
N GLU A 53 -11.87 22.80 11.12
CA GLU A 53 -10.52 22.93 11.71
C GLU A 53 -9.50 22.03 10.99
N GLU A 54 -9.89 20.79 10.67
CA GLU A 54 -9.04 19.89 9.90
C GLU A 54 -8.80 20.41 8.47
N LEU A 55 -9.83 20.95 7.82
CA LEU A 55 -9.72 21.55 6.49
C LEU A 55 -8.78 22.76 6.49
N ASP A 56 -8.83 23.61 7.51
CA ASP A 56 -7.93 24.76 7.68
C ASP A 56 -6.48 24.32 7.96
N SER A 57 -6.30 23.21 8.68
CA SER A 57 -4.97 22.60 8.85
C SER A 57 -4.40 22.08 7.51
N PHE A 58 -5.25 21.65 6.59
CA PHE A 58 -4.82 21.25 5.24
C PHE A 58 -4.59 22.43 4.32
N SER A 59 -5.41 23.48 4.39
CA SER A 59 -5.30 24.67 3.55
C SER A 59 -4.01 25.46 3.83
N SER A 60 -3.61 25.58 5.10
CA SER A 60 -2.34 26.17 5.53
C SER A 60 -1.13 25.38 4.96
N ARG A 61 -1.14 24.05 5.09
CA ARG A 61 -0.09 23.18 4.54
C ARG A 61 -0.05 23.15 3.01
N ALA A 62 -1.19 23.33 2.35
CA ALA A 62 -1.30 23.37 0.90
C ALA A 62 -0.83 24.72 0.34
N SER A 63 -1.17 25.83 1.00
CA SER A 63 -0.78 27.19 0.59
C SER A 63 0.74 27.36 0.58
N ASP A 64 1.45 26.77 1.55
CA ASP A 64 2.92 26.73 1.59
C ASP A 64 3.54 25.93 0.42
N LYS A 65 2.79 25.01 -0.20
CA LYS A 65 3.25 24.14 -1.29
C LYS A 65 2.82 24.60 -2.68
N GLN A 66 1.89 25.54 -2.78
CA GLN A 66 1.23 25.89 -4.04
C GLN A 66 2.02 26.88 -4.92
N GLN A 67 3.12 27.44 -4.42
CA GLN A 67 4.01 28.22 -5.27
C GLN A 67 4.99 27.29 -6.02
N THR A 68 4.80 27.21 -7.34
CA THR A 68 5.67 26.60 -8.38
C THR A 68 5.37 25.16 -8.79
N THR A 69 4.36 24.98 -9.66
CA THR A 69 4.09 23.75 -10.41
C THR A 69 4.64 23.84 -11.85
N SER A 70 5.97 23.99 -11.98
CA SER A 70 6.67 23.71 -13.24
C SER A 70 7.39 22.38 -13.11
N TRP A 71 7.45 21.56 -14.18
CA TRP A 71 8.18 20.27 -14.15
C TRP A 71 9.63 20.43 -13.65
N LEU A 72 10.26 21.57 -13.97
CA LEU A 72 11.58 21.96 -13.48
C LEU A 72 11.61 22.28 -11.98
N SER A 73 10.58 22.93 -11.43
CA SER A 73 10.49 23.18 -9.99
C SER A 73 10.16 21.92 -9.21
N THR A 74 9.40 20.98 -9.78
CA THR A 74 9.21 19.64 -9.19
C THR A 74 10.53 18.90 -9.09
N PHE A 75 11.35 18.86 -10.15
CA PHE A 75 12.67 18.22 -10.12
C PHE A 75 13.64 18.91 -9.13
N HIS A 76 13.57 20.24 -9.05
CA HIS A 76 14.36 21.02 -8.08
C HIS A 76 13.89 20.78 -6.63
N ASN A 77 12.58 20.68 -6.40
CA ASN A 77 11.99 20.37 -5.10
C ASN A 77 12.28 18.92 -4.67
N LEU A 78 12.34 17.97 -5.62
CA LEU A 78 12.76 16.60 -5.37
C LEU A 78 14.22 16.52 -4.92
N ARG A 79 15.06 17.49 -5.31
CA ARG A 79 16.46 17.59 -4.89
C ARG A 79 16.61 18.15 -3.46
N LYS A 80 15.55 18.68 -2.85
CA LYS A 80 15.56 19.14 -1.45
C LYS A 80 15.72 17.95 -0.49
N PRO A 81 16.49 18.08 0.60
CA PRO A 81 16.71 17.01 1.57
C PRO A 81 15.45 16.51 2.27
N GLN A 82 14.40 17.31 2.28
CA GLN A 82 13.10 16.95 2.86
C GLN A 82 12.29 16.01 1.93
N ALA A 83 12.55 16.04 0.62
CA ALA A 83 11.84 15.23 -0.37
C ALA A 83 12.67 14.03 -0.84
N TYR A 84 13.97 14.19 -1.13
CA TYR A 84 14.78 13.06 -1.61
C TYR A 84 14.97 11.98 -0.56
N LYS A 85 15.11 12.34 0.72
CA LYS A 85 15.33 11.35 1.80
C LYS A 85 14.18 10.34 1.89
N PRO A 86 12.91 10.74 2.08
CA PRO A 86 11.81 9.78 2.12
C PRO A 86 11.66 9.02 0.80
N LEU A 87 11.85 9.68 -0.35
CA LEU A 87 11.77 9.01 -1.66
C LEU A 87 12.84 7.93 -1.84
N LEU A 88 14.07 8.22 -1.46
CA LEU A 88 15.18 7.27 -1.51
C LEU A 88 14.94 6.11 -0.54
N PHE A 89 14.47 6.38 0.68
CA PHE A 89 14.07 5.32 1.61
C PHE A 89 12.93 4.45 1.06
N LEU A 90 11.89 5.04 0.47
CA LEU A 90 10.79 4.29 -0.16
C LEU A 90 11.28 3.45 -1.33
N ASN A 91 12.16 3.99 -2.17
CA ASN A 91 12.68 3.28 -3.34
C ASN A 91 13.57 2.11 -2.91
N ILE A 92 14.51 2.34 -1.99
CA ILE A 92 15.34 1.28 -1.41
C ILE A 92 14.47 0.21 -0.76
N PHE A 93 13.48 0.61 0.04
CA PHE A 93 12.56 -0.32 0.67
C PHE A 93 11.81 -1.18 -0.36
N PHE A 94 11.30 -0.55 -1.43
CA PHE A 94 10.62 -1.25 -2.52
C PHE A 94 11.55 -2.21 -3.27
N LEU A 95 12.79 -1.81 -3.51
CA LEU A 95 13.81 -2.68 -4.11
C LEU A 95 14.08 -3.90 -3.22
N PHE A 96 14.22 -3.70 -1.90
CA PHE A 96 14.36 -4.81 -0.96
C PHE A 96 13.16 -5.75 -0.96
N THR A 97 11.93 -5.23 -1.04
CA THR A 97 10.74 -6.10 -1.11
C THR A 97 10.69 -6.91 -2.40
N GLN A 98 11.18 -6.38 -3.53
CA GLN A 98 11.22 -7.14 -4.78
C GLN A 98 12.38 -8.13 -4.83
N LEU A 99 13.56 -7.74 -4.33
CA LEU A 99 14.72 -8.63 -4.22
C LEU A 99 14.49 -9.80 -3.25
N SER A 100 13.60 -9.64 -2.27
CA SER A 100 13.13 -10.75 -1.42
C SER A 100 12.47 -11.88 -2.21
N GLY A 101 12.18 -11.69 -3.50
CA GLY A 101 11.62 -12.75 -4.35
C GLY A 101 10.14 -13.02 -4.11
N ILE A 102 9.42 -12.13 -3.42
CA ILE A 102 7.99 -12.28 -3.12
C ILE A 102 7.17 -12.60 -4.39
N ALA A 103 7.50 -11.96 -5.51
CA ALA A 103 6.85 -12.18 -6.79
C ALA A 103 7.10 -13.61 -7.34
N VAL A 104 8.30 -14.14 -7.14
CA VAL A 104 8.66 -15.52 -7.56
C VAL A 104 7.89 -16.52 -6.70
N THR A 105 7.82 -16.32 -5.38
CA THR A 105 7.05 -17.19 -4.47
C THR A 105 5.57 -17.22 -4.80
N ILE A 106 4.97 -16.09 -5.20
CA ILE A 106 3.55 -16.03 -5.57
C ILE A 106 3.29 -16.79 -6.87
N ASN A 107 4.14 -16.60 -7.89
CA ASN A 107 3.92 -17.17 -9.22
C ASN A 107 4.33 -18.66 -9.30
N PHE A 108 5.41 -19.04 -8.62
CA PHE A 108 5.99 -20.39 -8.69
C PHE A 108 5.80 -21.20 -7.41
N GLY A 109 5.13 -20.66 -6.39
CA GLY A 109 4.93 -21.34 -5.09
C GLY A 109 4.31 -22.72 -5.22
N VAL A 110 3.33 -22.88 -6.12
CA VAL A 110 2.69 -24.18 -6.38
C VAL A 110 3.70 -25.16 -6.99
N SER A 111 4.51 -24.71 -7.95
CA SER A 111 5.55 -25.53 -8.58
C SER A 111 6.65 -25.94 -7.60
N PHE A 112 7.02 -25.07 -6.64
CA PHE A 112 7.96 -25.43 -5.57
C PHE A 112 7.43 -26.55 -4.69
N VAL A 113 6.16 -26.50 -4.30
CA VAL A 113 5.53 -27.53 -3.46
C VAL A 113 5.39 -28.86 -4.23
N GLN A 114 5.12 -28.80 -5.53
CA GLN A 114 5.09 -30.00 -6.39
C GLN A 114 6.47 -30.65 -6.47
N ASN A 115 7.53 -29.87 -6.72
CA ASN A 115 8.90 -30.37 -6.77
C ASN A 115 9.38 -30.95 -5.43
N ALA A 116 8.76 -30.57 -4.31
CA ALA A 116 9.04 -31.11 -2.97
C ALA A 116 8.43 -32.51 -2.73
N GLY A 117 7.74 -33.11 -3.71
CA GLY A 117 7.24 -34.50 -3.65
C GLY A 117 5.74 -34.64 -3.38
N ILE A 118 4.97 -33.55 -3.39
CA ILE A 118 3.50 -33.62 -3.27
C ILE A 118 2.88 -33.64 -4.66
N GLU A 119 2.80 -34.83 -5.25
CA GLU A 119 2.19 -35.04 -6.57
C GLU A 119 0.66 -35.24 -6.46
N GLY A 120 -0.10 -34.60 -7.35
CA GLY A 120 -1.50 -34.95 -7.62
C GLY A 120 -2.59 -33.96 -7.18
N GLN A 121 -2.30 -32.94 -6.38
CA GLN A 121 -3.33 -32.00 -5.86
C GLN A 121 -2.95 -30.51 -6.00
N THR A 122 -2.50 -30.10 -7.18
CA THR A 122 -2.14 -28.70 -7.52
C THR A 122 -3.18 -27.66 -7.07
N TYR A 123 -4.46 -27.98 -7.25
CA TYR A 123 -5.56 -27.08 -6.88
C TYR A 123 -5.66 -26.87 -5.35
N ILE A 124 -5.49 -27.94 -4.56
CA ILE A 124 -5.57 -27.88 -3.09
C ILE A 124 -4.36 -27.14 -2.54
N ILE A 125 -3.18 -27.35 -3.12
CA ILE A 125 -1.96 -26.60 -2.79
C ILE A 125 -2.14 -25.10 -3.08
N ALA A 126 -2.64 -24.76 -4.27
CA ALA A 126 -2.89 -23.38 -4.65
C ALA A 126 -3.92 -22.70 -3.73
N LEU A 127 -5.00 -23.40 -3.39
CA LEU A 127 -6.02 -22.92 -2.46
C LEU A 127 -5.45 -22.71 -1.05
N GLY A 128 -4.65 -23.66 -0.55
CA GLY A 128 -3.98 -23.56 0.75
C GLY A 128 -3.03 -22.36 0.82
N LEU A 129 -2.20 -22.16 -0.21
CA LEU A 129 -1.31 -21.00 -0.31
C LEU A 129 -2.10 -19.67 -0.35
N ALA A 130 -3.21 -19.62 -1.10
CA ALA A 130 -4.08 -18.45 -1.16
C ALA A 130 -4.72 -18.13 0.20
N LEU A 131 -5.21 -19.15 0.92
CA LEU A 131 -5.79 -18.99 2.26
C LEU A 131 -4.74 -18.54 3.27
N MET A 132 -3.56 -19.14 3.26
CA MET A 132 -2.45 -18.74 4.14
C MET A 132 -2.06 -17.28 3.89
N ARG A 133 -1.98 -16.86 2.63
CA ARG A 133 -1.72 -15.46 2.26
C ARG A 133 -2.80 -14.52 2.77
N MET A 134 -4.07 -14.90 2.64
CA MET A 134 -5.19 -14.10 3.11
C MET A 134 -5.13 -13.90 4.63
N LEU A 135 -4.95 -15.00 5.40
CA LEU A 135 -4.82 -14.95 6.85
C LEU A 135 -3.60 -14.14 7.29
N SER A 136 -2.46 -14.32 6.62
CA SER A 136 -1.25 -13.53 6.88
C SER A 136 -1.50 -12.03 6.67
N THR A 137 -2.21 -11.65 5.62
CA THR A 137 -2.53 -10.24 5.34
C THR A 137 -3.42 -9.65 6.43
N PHE A 138 -4.45 -10.37 6.87
CA PHE A 138 -5.31 -9.92 7.98
C PHE A 138 -4.51 -9.74 9.27
N LEU A 139 -3.66 -10.71 9.61
CA LEU A 139 -2.81 -10.64 10.79
C LEU A 139 -1.85 -9.45 10.70
N THR A 140 -1.18 -9.24 9.55
CA THR A 140 -0.28 -8.11 9.36
C THR A 140 -1.02 -6.77 9.49
N THR A 141 -2.21 -6.62 8.91
CA THR A 141 -3.01 -5.40 9.04
C THR A 141 -3.40 -5.14 10.49
N TRP A 142 -3.85 -6.18 11.21
CA TRP A 142 -4.19 -6.09 12.62
C TRP A 142 -2.98 -5.65 13.46
N VAL A 143 -1.85 -6.32 13.31
CA VAL A 143 -0.63 -6.01 14.07
C VAL A 143 -0.13 -4.60 13.72
N CYS A 144 -0.21 -4.17 12.45
CA CYS A 144 0.14 -2.80 12.05
C CYS A 144 -0.77 -1.75 12.70
N SER A 145 -2.04 -2.07 12.94
CA SER A 145 -2.97 -1.16 13.60
C SER A 145 -2.63 -0.95 15.08
N ILE A 146 -2.08 -1.96 15.76
CA ILE A 146 -1.76 -1.88 17.19
C ILE A 146 -0.36 -1.32 17.42
N TYR A 147 0.64 -1.85 16.72
CA TYR A 147 2.07 -1.58 16.99
C TYR A 147 2.69 -0.58 16.00
N GLY A 148 1.90 -0.04 15.08
CA GLY A 148 2.38 0.80 13.99
C GLY A 148 3.16 0.01 12.92
N LYS A 149 3.71 0.73 11.94
CA LYS A 149 4.28 0.12 10.71
C LYS A 149 5.73 -0.38 10.86
N ARG A 150 6.48 0.12 11.85
CA ARG A 150 7.93 -0.15 11.98
C ARG A 150 8.24 -1.51 12.59
N ILE A 151 7.53 -1.88 13.66
CA ILE A 151 7.76 -3.12 14.41
C ILE A 151 7.47 -4.36 13.55
N PRO A 152 6.33 -4.44 12.83
CA PRO A 152 6.03 -5.62 12.01
C PRO A 152 7.09 -5.88 10.95
N CYS A 153 7.57 -4.82 10.28
CA CYS A 153 8.59 -4.92 9.25
C CYS A 153 9.93 -5.48 9.78
N LEU A 154 10.36 -5.03 10.96
CA LEU A 154 11.60 -5.51 11.58
C LEU A 154 11.46 -6.98 12.02
N VAL A 155 10.35 -7.32 12.66
CA VAL A 155 10.09 -8.69 13.13
C VAL A 155 10.02 -9.66 11.96
N THR A 156 9.29 -9.34 10.90
CA THR A 156 9.21 -10.20 9.70
C THR A 156 10.56 -10.35 9.01
N GLY A 157 11.37 -9.28 8.99
CA GLY A 157 12.72 -9.31 8.44
C GLY A 157 13.62 -10.28 9.19
N VAL A 158 13.67 -10.19 10.53
CA VAL A 158 14.50 -11.07 11.38
C VAL A 158 14.06 -12.52 11.27
N ILE A 159 12.74 -12.79 11.29
CA ILE A 159 12.21 -14.15 11.14
C ILE A 159 12.63 -14.72 9.78
N SER A 160 12.53 -13.94 8.71
CA SER A 160 12.89 -14.39 7.36
C SER A 160 14.38 -14.72 7.24
N THR A 161 15.26 -13.90 7.81
CA THR A 161 16.70 -14.16 7.78
C THR A 161 17.08 -15.41 8.58
N LEU A 162 16.42 -15.65 9.72
CA LEU A 162 16.65 -16.86 10.52
C LEU A 162 16.20 -18.12 9.78
N LEU A 163 15.04 -18.08 9.12
CA LEU A 163 14.53 -19.21 8.35
C LEU A 163 15.44 -19.55 7.16
N ILE A 164 15.91 -18.54 6.43
CA ILE A 164 16.83 -18.74 5.31
C ILE A 164 18.18 -19.30 5.81
N ALA A 165 18.69 -18.81 6.93
CA ALA A 165 19.91 -19.33 7.54
C ALA A 165 19.76 -20.81 7.93
N MET A 166 18.63 -21.18 8.55
CA MET A 166 18.32 -22.58 8.89
C MET A 166 18.26 -23.48 7.66
N ILE A 167 17.56 -23.04 6.61
CA ILE A 167 17.48 -23.80 5.34
C ILE A 167 18.88 -23.95 4.74
N THR A 168 19.67 -22.89 4.73
CA THR A 168 21.04 -22.93 4.18
C THR A 168 21.90 -23.94 4.94
N LEU A 169 21.86 -23.93 6.28
CA LEU A 169 22.59 -24.89 7.11
C LEU A 169 22.12 -26.34 6.90
N SER A 170 20.84 -26.57 6.64
CA SER A 170 20.31 -27.91 6.34
C SER A 170 20.70 -28.43 4.95
N VAL A 171 21.05 -27.53 4.02
CA VAL A 171 21.39 -27.86 2.63
C VAL A 171 22.90 -27.96 2.43
N THR A 172 23.71 -27.29 3.24
CA THR A 172 25.17 -27.51 3.27
C THR A 172 25.49 -28.84 3.96
N PRO A 173 26.08 -29.82 3.25
CA PRO A 173 26.51 -31.10 3.82
C PRO A 173 27.70 -30.96 4.77
#